data_AF-A0A7J3MFF9-F1
#
_entry.id   AF-A0A7J3MFF9-F1
#
_cell.length_a   1.000
_cell.length_b   1.000
_cell.length_c   1.000
_cell.angle_alpha   90.00
_cell.angle_beta   90.00
_cell.angle_gamma   90.00
#
_symmetry.space_group_name_H-M   'P 1'
#
loop_
_entity.id
_entity.type
_entity.pdbx_description
1 polymer ?
#
loop_
_entity_poly.entity_id
_entity_poly.type
_entity_poly.pdbx_seq_one_letter_code
_entity_poly.pdbx_strand_id
1 'polypeptide(L)'
;MTYRFKVTTEKIILAINLVVYRIDALLTNIIDGAFILSYRVIMGLILEQQSHELLSIVSLIIFLPILLHIIYVIVYVINDLIDYSNPHGLKMHLDSSFYRLRPIYYFQRSRLIVVYIILLYVAYVTLILTFIRSLYYLSIFFIALTILLSIAHSLHGATVRVVTFYLLRLMKYVYMVILFNVLVFNQLYDHIITIVILTLVLPYTIYSTVNYGKLVSLRDGTVQIMLILVISIIISLIIFFKVAPVKHQLIDIMKASITSYLLIVFPIFGIRQVLRKIFGVANPTYYYHLLRLILGIALTLLTIISLFYMLTLIML
;
A
#
# COMPACT_ATOMS: atom_id res chain seq x y z
N MET A 1 11.13 -36.56 -1.33
CA MET A 1 11.78 -35.29 -0.95
C MET A 1 10.88 -34.06 -1.09
N THR A 2 10.12 -33.93 -2.17
CA THR A 2 9.24 -32.78 -2.47
C THR A 2 8.16 -32.48 -1.41
N TYR A 3 7.60 -33.48 -0.74
CA TYR A 3 6.60 -33.27 0.33
C TYR A 3 7.21 -32.66 1.62
N ARG A 4 8.35 -33.18 2.08
CA ARG A 4 9.04 -32.63 3.28
C ARG A 4 9.50 -31.19 3.06
N PHE A 5 9.95 -30.85 1.85
CA PHE A 5 10.31 -29.47 1.51
C PHE A 5 9.12 -28.52 1.61
N LYS A 6 7.96 -28.88 1.04
CA LYS A 6 6.73 -28.07 1.12
C LYS A 6 6.27 -27.83 2.57
N VAL A 7 6.25 -28.86 3.40
CA VAL A 7 5.85 -28.73 4.82
C VAL A 7 6.79 -27.83 5.61
N THR A 8 8.08 -27.87 5.31
CA THR A 8 9.09 -27.02 6.00
C THR A 8 8.90 -25.56 5.63
N THR A 9 8.73 -25.26 4.34
CA THR A 9 8.57 -23.88 3.88
C THR A 9 7.25 -23.26 4.34
N GLU A 10 6.15 -24.01 4.38
CA GLU A 10 4.87 -23.57 4.97
C GLU A 10 5.01 -23.17 6.44
N LYS A 11 5.75 -23.94 7.24
CA LYS A 11 6.01 -23.61 8.66
C LYS A 11 6.84 -22.35 8.82
N ILE A 12 7.85 -22.14 7.96
CA ILE A 12 8.66 -20.91 7.96
C ILE A 12 7.78 -19.70 7.63
N ILE A 13 6.94 -19.81 6.59
CA ILE A 13 6.01 -18.73 6.22
C ILE A 13 5.05 -18.42 7.36
N LEU A 14 4.49 -19.46 8.01
CA LEU A 14 3.60 -19.28 9.15
C LEU A 14 4.31 -18.60 10.32
N ALA A 15 5.55 -18.99 10.61
CA ALA A 15 6.36 -18.36 11.66
C ALA A 15 6.60 -16.88 11.35
N ILE A 16 6.90 -16.53 10.10
CA ILE A 16 7.03 -15.12 9.69
C ILE A 16 5.67 -14.41 9.82
N ASN A 17 4.58 -15.03 9.37
CA ASN A 17 3.23 -14.46 9.52
C ASN A 17 2.79 -14.35 10.99
N LEU A 18 3.36 -15.09 11.93
CA LEU A 18 3.11 -14.86 13.37
C LEU A 18 3.79 -13.57 13.88
N VAL A 19 4.77 -13.04 13.15
CA VAL A 19 5.47 -11.81 13.49
C VAL A 19 4.92 -10.61 12.70
N VAL A 20 4.69 -10.78 11.40
CA VAL A 20 4.23 -9.70 10.50
C VAL A 20 2.75 -9.77 10.14
N TYR A 21 2.01 -10.77 10.63
CA TYR A 21 0.60 -11.07 10.33
C TYR A 21 0.32 -11.47 8.86
N ARG A 22 0.96 -10.87 7.86
CA ARG A 22 0.88 -11.22 6.42
C ARG A 22 2.10 -10.76 5.61
N ILE A 23 3.04 -11.67 5.34
CA ILE A 23 4.27 -11.36 4.58
C ILE A 23 3.98 -10.94 3.12
N ASP A 24 2.99 -11.54 2.47
CA ASP A 24 2.58 -11.15 1.11
C ASP A 24 2.11 -9.69 1.05
N ALA A 25 1.34 -9.27 2.07
CA ALA A 25 0.86 -7.91 2.19
C ALA A 25 1.98 -6.92 2.55
N LEU A 26 2.94 -7.33 3.39
CA LEU A 26 4.14 -6.54 3.68
C LEU A 26 4.94 -6.28 2.41
N LEU A 27 5.27 -7.33 1.66
CA LEU A 27 6.05 -7.21 0.43
C LEU A 27 5.32 -6.35 -0.61
N THR A 28 4.01 -6.53 -0.76
CA THR A 28 3.19 -5.68 -1.64
C THR A 28 3.22 -4.21 -1.21
N ASN A 29 3.11 -3.94 0.09
CA ASN A 29 3.21 -2.58 0.62
C ASN A 29 4.58 -1.97 0.34
N ILE A 30 5.68 -2.73 0.43
CA ILE A 30 7.02 -2.22 0.08
C ILE A 30 7.07 -1.79 -1.38
N ILE A 31 6.56 -2.59 -2.32
CA ILE A 31 6.57 -2.21 -3.74
C ILE A 31 5.67 -0.98 -3.99
N ASP A 32 4.45 -0.99 -3.46
CA ASP A 32 3.50 0.13 -3.61
C ASP A 32 4.04 1.42 -2.97
N GLY A 33 4.67 1.29 -1.82
CA GLY A 33 5.25 2.39 -1.08
C GLY A 33 6.48 2.96 -1.77
N ALA A 34 7.41 2.09 -2.19
CA ALA A 34 8.58 2.52 -2.94
C ALA A 34 8.20 3.24 -4.23
N PHE A 35 7.18 2.73 -4.91
CA PHE A 35 6.59 3.34 -6.10
C PHE A 35 6.04 4.76 -5.83
N ILE A 36 5.16 4.92 -4.84
CA ILE A 36 4.51 6.21 -4.53
C ILE A 36 5.51 7.24 -4.00
N LEU A 37 6.40 6.83 -3.10
CA LEU A 37 7.36 7.73 -2.49
C LEU A 37 8.41 8.20 -3.50
N SER A 38 8.88 7.32 -4.39
CA SER A 38 9.82 7.72 -5.44
C SER A 38 9.21 8.69 -6.44
N TYR A 39 7.94 8.48 -6.82
CA TYR A 39 7.21 9.45 -7.63
C TYR A 39 7.15 10.82 -6.95
N ARG A 40 6.85 10.87 -5.64
CA ARG A 40 6.82 12.12 -4.88
C ARG A 40 8.19 12.80 -4.83
N VAL A 41 9.28 12.05 -4.72
CA VAL A 41 10.64 12.61 -4.72
C VAL A 41 10.94 13.30 -6.04
N ILE A 42 10.73 12.61 -7.17
CA ILE A 42 11.00 13.16 -8.51
C ILE A 42 10.11 14.36 -8.80
N MET A 43 8.83 14.25 -8.46
CA MET A 43 7.88 15.36 -8.60
C MET A 43 8.38 16.60 -7.85
N GLY A 44 8.86 16.43 -6.62
CA GLY A 44 9.44 17.50 -5.82
C GLY A 44 10.71 18.08 -6.44
N LEU A 45 11.63 17.22 -6.92
CA LEU A 45 12.88 17.67 -7.55
C LEU A 45 12.62 18.51 -8.81
N ILE A 46 11.67 18.10 -9.66
CA ILE A 46 11.34 18.86 -10.88
C ILE A 46 10.64 20.18 -10.56
N LEU A 47 9.85 20.22 -9.49
CA LEU A 47 9.19 21.44 -9.00
C LEU A 47 10.08 22.26 -8.05
N GLU A 48 11.40 22.04 -8.10
CA GLU A 48 12.42 22.82 -7.38
C GLU A 48 12.29 22.78 -5.85
N GLN A 49 11.76 21.69 -5.30
CA GLN A 49 11.83 21.43 -3.88
C GLN A 49 13.27 21.06 -3.48
N GLN A 50 13.75 21.60 -2.36
CA GLN A 50 15.07 21.32 -1.82
C GLN A 50 15.35 19.80 -1.76
N SER A 51 16.50 19.39 -2.27
CA SER A 51 16.97 18.02 -2.20
C SER A 51 17.49 17.72 -0.80
N HIS A 52 17.22 16.51 -0.31
CA HIS A 52 17.86 15.94 0.87
C HIS A 52 18.88 14.90 0.47
N GLU A 53 19.71 14.49 1.43
CA GLU A 53 20.68 13.42 1.24
C GLU A 53 20.03 12.16 0.67
N LEU A 54 20.60 11.66 -0.43
CA LEU A 54 20.11 10.49 -1.16
C LEU A 54 19.90 9.27 -0.25
N LEU A 55 20.83 9.04 0.68
CA LEU A 55 20.77 7.92 1.62
C LEU A 55 19.52 8.00 2.52
N SER A 56 19.21 9.19 3.02
CA SER A 56 18.03 9.45 3.85
C SER A 56 16.74 9.20 3.06
N ILE A 57 16.68 9.64 1.82
CA ILE A 57 15.54 9.40 0.92
C ILE A 57 15.34 7.89 0.67
N VAL A 58 16.39 7.19 0.27
CA VAL A 58 16.32 5.75 -0.05
C VAL A 58 15.98 4.91 1.18
N SER A 59 16.54 5.24 2.34
CA SER A 59 16.23 4.53 3.58
C SER A 59 14.75 4.67 3.97
N LEU A 60 14.17 5.86 3.85
CA LEU A 60 12.77 6.12 4.17
C LEU A 60 11.80 5.52 3.15
N ILE A 61 12.20 5.42 1.88
CA ILE A 61 11.45 4.69 0.83
C ILE A 61 11.25 3.22 1.20
N ILE A 62 12.20 2.60 1.91
CA ILE A 62 12.13 1.20 2.35
C ILE A 62 11.45 1.07 3.72
N PHE A 63 11.80 1.94 4.66
CA PHE A 63 11.36 1.82 6.06
C PHE A 63 9.88 2.20 6.23
N LEU A 64 9.42 3.26 5.56
CA LEU A 64 8.09 3.79 5.77
C LEU A 64 6.96 2.82 5.37
N PRO A 65 7.08 2.05 4.27
CA PRO A 65 6.09 1.02 3.95
C PRO A 65 6.01 -0.12 4.98
N ILE A 66 7.12 -0.44 5.65
CA ILE A 66 7.16 -1.42 6.74
C ILE A 66 6.41 -0.87 7.96
N LEU A 67 6.70 0.37 8.34
CA LEU A 67 6.01 1.09 9.41
C LEU A 67 4.50 1.11 9.17
N LEU A 68 4.11 1.49 7.96
CA LEU A 68 2.71 1.56 7.55
C LEU A 68 2.04 0.19 7.55
N HIS A 69 2.76 -0.86 7.14
CA HIS A 69 2.25 -2.23 7.20
C HIS A 69 1.89 -2.60 8.63
N ILE A 70 2.79 -2.35 9.59
CA ILE A 70 2.57 -2.62 11.01
C ILE A 70 1.31 -1.91 11.52
N ILE A 71 1.16 -0.63 11.23
CA ILE A 71 -0.03 0.15 11.61
C ILE A 71 -1.29 -0.46 10.99
N TYR A 72 -1.20 -0.92 9.74
CA TYR A 72 -2.30 -1.48 8.98
C TYR A 72 -2.60 -2.95 9.34
N VAL A 73 -1.76 -3.65 10.12
CA VAL A 73 -1.99 -5.05 10.54
C VAL A 73 -3.36 -5.22 11.17
N ILE A 74 -3.82 -4.24 11.96
CA ILE A 74 -5.13 -4.29 12.62
C ILE A 74 -6.29 -4.46 11.64
N VAL A 75 -6.18 -3.90 10.42
CA VAL A 75 -7.20 -4.09 9.38
C VAL A 75 -7.30 -5.55 8.98
N TYR A 76 -6.17 -6.23 8.82
CA TYR A 76 -6.14 -7.65 8.48
C TYR A 76 -6.66 -8.51 9.64
N VAL A 77 -6.32 -8.16 10.88
CA VAL A 77 -6.81 -8.84 12.09
C VAL A 77 -8.33 -8.74 12.18
N ILE A 78 -8.89 -7.53 12.06
CA ILE A 78 -10.34 -7.29 12.13
C ILE A 78 -11.06 -8.02 11.00
N ASN A 79 -10.57 -7.89 9.76
CA ASN A 79 -11.14 -8.60 8.62
C ASN A 79 -11.15 -10.12 8.84
N ASP A 80 -10.02 -10.71 9.27
CA ASP A 80 -9.92 -12.15 9.50
C ASP A 80 -10.81 -12.61 10.68
N LEU A 81 -10.98 -11.79 11.73
CA LEU A 81 -11.86 -12.12 12.85
C LEU A 81 -13.34 -12.10 12.47
N ILE A 82 -13.77 -11.10 11.69
CA ILE A 82 -15.18 -10.89 11.34
C ILE A 82 -15.57 -11.75 10.12
N ASP A 83 -14.82 -11.70 9.02
CA ASP A 83 -15.14 -12.44 7.79
C ASP A 83 -15.13 -13.96 8.03
N TYR A 84 -14.25 -14.45 8.90
CA TYR A 84 -14.19 -15.89 9.20
C TYR A 84 -15.35 -16.37 10.08
N SER A 85 -15.90 -15.49 10.92
CA SER A 85 -17.04 -15.80 11.79
C SER A 85 -18.34 -16.10 11.04
N ASN A 86 -18.45 -15.64 9.78
CA ASN A 86 -19.68 -15.74 9.01
C ASN A 86 -19.66 -17.01 8.11
N PRO A 87 -20.47 -18.05 8.38
CA PRO A 87 -20.49 -19.29 7.57
C PRO A 87 -20.91 -19.05 6.11
N HIS A 88 -21.72 -18.01 5.87
CA HIS A 88 -22.30 -17.67 4.57
C HIS A 88 -21.57 -16.54 3.83
N GLY A 89 -20.55 -15.91 4.43
CA GLY A 89 -19.85 -14.78 3.82
C GLY A 89 -18.81 -15.25 2.81
N LEU A 90 -19.00 -14.95 1.50
CA LEU A 90 -18.03 -14.93 0.38
C LEU A 90 -16.86 -15.96 0.36
N LYS A 91 -17.01 -17.09 1.07
CA LYS A 91 -15.96 -18.05 1.39
C LYS A 91 -15.47 -18.87 0.19
N MET A 92 -16.25 -18.91 -0.89
CA MET A 92 -16.01 -19.84 -1.99
C MET A 92 -15.03 -19.37 -3.07
N HIS A 93 -14.64 -18.09 -3.12
CA HIS A 93 -13.84 -17.56 -4.25
C HIS A 93 -12.51 -16.89 -3.86
N LEU A 94 -12.23 -16.77 -2.57
CA LEU A 94 -10.99 -16.16 -2.08
C LEU A 94 -9.88 -17.21 -1.93
N ASP A 95 -9.02 -17.28 -2.95
CA ASP A 95 -7.69 -17.91 -3.03
C ASP A 95 -7.26 -18.75 -1.79
N SER A 96 -7.73 -20.00 -1.76
CA SER A 96 -7.65 -20.88 -0.57
C SER A 96 -6.21 -21.14 -0.06
N SER A 97 -5.20 -21.00 -0.90
CA SER A 97 -3.79 -21.21 -0.54
C SER A 97 -3.22 -20.09 0.34
N PHE A 98 -3.62 -18.83 0.11
CA PHE A 98 -3.14 -17.67 0.86
C PHE A 98 -3.82 -17.52 2.22
N TYR A 99 -5.10 -17.91 2.30
CA TYR A 99 -5.87 -17.84 3.54
C TYR A 99 -5.42 -18.88 4.58
N ARG A 100 -5.00 -20.07 4.14
CA ARG A 100 -4.56 -21.16 5.04
C ARG A 100 -3.34 -20.81 5.89
N LEU A 101 -2.48 -19.91 5.43
CA LEU A 101 -1.22 -19.53 6.11
C LEU A 101 -1.35 -18.26 6.96
N ARG A 102 -2.56 -17.71 7.10
CA ARG A 102 -2.82 -16.61 8.04
C ARG A 102 -2.97 -17.20 9.45
N PRO A 103 -2.36 -16.61 10.49
CA PRO A 103 -2.36 -17.20 11.83
C PRO A 103 -3.76 -17.48 12.39
N ILE A 104 -4.71 -16.54 12.26
CA ILE A 104 -6.08 -16.72 12.78
C ILE A 104 -6.79 -17.90 12.10
N TYR A 105 -6.58 -18.08 10.81
CA TYR A 105 -7.15 -19.19 10.04
C TYR A 105 -6.45 -20.51 10.36
N TYR A 106 -5.11 -20.52 10.34
CA TYR A 106 -4.30 -21.73 10.59
C TYR A 106 -4.58 -22.32 11.97
N PHE A 107 -4.67 -21.48 13.00
CA PHE A 107 -4.96 -21.89 14.37
C PHE A 107 -6.45 -21.86 14.72
N GLN A 108 -7.34 -21.85 13.72
CA GLN A 108 -8.79 -21.98 13.89
C GLN A 108 -9.40 -21.02 14.95
N ARG A 109 -8.95 -19.75 14.97
CA ARG A 109 -9.34 -18.74 15.98
C ARG A 109 -9.07 -19.11 17.43
N SER A 110 -8.02 -19.89 17.70
CA SER A 110 -7.56 -20.08 19.07
C SER A 110 -7.45 -18.74 19.79
N ARG A 111 -8.15 -18.61 20.93
CA ARG A 111 -8.19 -17.36 21.73
C ARG A 111 -6.77 -16.89 22.07
N LEU A 112 -5.87 -17.83 22.34
CA LEU A 112 -4.47 -17.55 22.63
C LEU A 112 -3.77 -16.86 21.47
N ILE A 113 -3.98 -17.33 20.24
CA ILE A 113 -3.37 -16.74 19.04
C ILE A 113 -3.95 -15.36 18.74
N VAL A 114 -5.25 -15.17 18.92
CA VAL A 114 -5.89 -13.86 18.75
C VAL A 114 -5.33 -12.85 19.77
N VAL A 115 -5.26 -13.23 21.05
CA VAL A 115 -4.69 -12.39 22.11
C VAL A 115 -3.21 -12.08 21.81
N TYR A 116 -2.41 -13.08 21.43
CA TYR A 116 -1.01 -12.90 21.06
C TYR A 116 -0.85 -11.86 19.94
N ILE A 117 -1.64 -11.93 18.88
CA ILE A 117 -1.56 -10.99 17.75
C ILE A 117 -1.99 -9.58 18.15
N ILE A 118 -3.03 -9.44 18.97
CA ILE A 118 -3.48 -8.13 19.47
C ILE A 118 -2.37 -7.51 20.34
N LEU A 119 -1.78 -8.29 21.25
CA LEU A 119 -0.68 -7.83 22.09
C LEU A 119 0.54 -7.43 21.26
N LEU A 120 0.88 -8.22 20.23
CA LEU A 120 1.96 -7.92 19.31
C LEU A 120 1.71 -6.61 18.55
N TYR A 121 0.49 -6.40 18.07
CA TYR A 121 0.09 -5.13 17.43
C TYR A 121 0.23 -3.94 18.38
N VAL A 122 -0.27 -4.06 19.62
CA VAL A 122 -0.15 -3.00 20.64
C VAL A 122 1.31 -2.71 20.95
N ALA A 123 2.15 -3.74 21.09
CA ALA A 123 3.58 -3.58 21.33
C ALA A 123 4.25 -2.83 20.17
N TYR A 124 3.98 -3.19 18.92
CA TYR A 124 4.55 -2.49 17.77
C TYR A 124 4.08 -1.05 17.65
N VAL A 125 2.77 -0.78 17.82
CA VAL A 125 2.25 0.59 17.77
C VAL A 125 2.86 1.45 18.88
N THR A 126 2.98 0.90 20.08
CA THR A 126 3.61 1.59 21.22
C THR A 126 5.07 1.94 20.91
N LEU A 127 5.81 0.99 20.32
CA LEU A 127 7.19 1.20 19.87
C LEU A 127 7.25 2.38 18.88
N ILE A 128 6.42 2.35 17.83
CA ILE A 128 6.36 3.39 16.79
C ILE A 128 6.08 4.77 17.39
N LEU A 129 5.04 4.86 18.24
CA LEU A 129 4.62 6.11 18.86
C LEU A 129 5.67 6.68 19.83
N THR A 130 6.49 5.81 20.43
CA THR A 130 7.57 6.22 21.34
C THR A 130 8.76 6.79 20.56
N PHE A 131 9.14 6.16 19.44
CA PHE A 131 10.30 6.59 18.65
C PHE A 131 10.02 7.76 17.70
N ILE A 132 8.76 7.95 17.26
CA ILE A 132 8.40 9.02 16.31
C ILE A 132 7.39 9.98 16.97
N ARG A 133 7.82 10.60 18.08
CA ARG A 133 6.96 11.45 18.93
C ARG A 133 6.33 12.63 18.17
N SER A 134 7.04 13.20 17.19
CA SER A 134 6.54 14.29 16.34
C SER A 134 5.28 13.92 15.55
N LEU A 135 5.03 12.63 15.35
CA LEU A 135 3.90 12.13 14.57
C LEU A 135 2.83 11.45 15.43
N TYR A 136 2.90 11.58 16.76
CA TYR A 136 2.03 10.88 17.71
C TYR A 136 0.53 11.11 17.41
N TYR A 137 0.09 12.37 17.39
CA TYR A 137 -1.32 12.72 17.18
C TYR A 137 -1.82 12.30 15.79
N LEU A 138 -1.01 12.52 14.76
CA LEU A 138 -1.34 12.12 13.39
C LEU A 138 -1.50 10.60 13.27
N SER A 139 -0.60 9.85 13.92
CA SER A 139 -0.61 8.38 13.91
C SER A 139 -1.80 7.81 14.66
N ILE A 140 -2.17 8.38 15.81
CA ILE A 140 -3.37 7.96 16.57
C ILE A 140 -4.64 8.23 15.78
N PHE A 141 -4.77 9.42 15.19
CA PHE A 141 -5.91 9.74 14.34
C PHE A 141 -6.05 8.75 13.18
N PHE A 142 -4.93 8.45 12.52
CA PHE A 142 -4.89 7.47 11.44
C PHE A 142 -5.27 6.06 11.92
N ILE A 143 -4.74 5.59 13.05
CA ILE A 143 -5.08 4.28 13.62
C ILE A 143 -6.57 4.19 13.93
N ALA A 144 -7.14 5.21 14.59
CA ALA A 144 -8.55 5.24 14.93
C ALA A 144 -9.43 5.16 13.68
N LEU A 145 -9.14 5.97 12.66
CA LEU A 145 -9.88 5.97 11.40
C LEU A 145 -9.73 4.62 10.65
N THR A 146 -8.54 4.02 10.68
CA THR A 146 -8.25 2.70 10.11
C THR A 146 -9.10 1.61 10.76
N ILE A 147 -9.20 1.62 12.09
CA ILE A 147 -10.02 0.66 12.84
C ILE A 147 -11.50 0.82 12.45
N LEU A 148 -12.03 2.04 12.48
CA LEU A 148 -13.43 2.31 12.13
C LEU A 148 -13.76 1.85 10.71
N LEU A 149 -12.91 2.19 9.73
CA LEU A 149 -13.09 1.79 8.35
C LEU A 149 -12.98 0.27 8.16
N SER A 150 -12.10 -0.41 8.90
CA SER A 150 -11.98 -1.87 8.83
C SER A 150 -13.20 -2.59 9.38
N ILE A 151 -13.78 -2.10 10.48
CA ILE A 151 -15.03 -2.64 11.03
C ILE A 151 -16.17 -2.43 10.03
N ALA A 152 -16.29 -1.23 9.46
CA ALA A 152 -17.27 -0.95 8.42
C ALA A 152 -17.09 -1.84 7.18
N HIS A 153 -15.83 -2.09 6.79
CA HIS A 153 -15.48 -2.97 5.67
C HIS A 153 -15.93 -4.41 5.89
N SER A 154 -15.77 -4.95 7.10
CA SER A 154 -16.12 -6.34 7.39
C SER A 154 -17.61 -6.56 7.66
N LEU A 155 -18.33 -5.56 8.19
CA LEU A 155 -19.73 -5.72 8.63
C LEU A 155 -20.78 -5.49 7.53
N HIS A 156 -20.45 -4.79 6.45
CA HIS A 156 -21.44 -4.35 5.46
C HIS A 156 -21.40 -5.18 4.16
N GLY A 157 -22.46 -5.02 3.35
CA GLY A 157 -22.59 -5.67 2.05
C GLY A 157 -21.54 -5.26 1.01
N ALA A 158 -21.53 -5.95 -0.13
CA ALA A 158 -20.49 -5.87 -1.15
C ALA A 158 -20.17 -4.43 -1.62
N THR A 159 -21.15 -3.56 -1.84
CA THR A 159 -20.93 -2.17 -2.27
C THR A 159 -20.17 -1.36 -1.23
N VAL A 160 -20.59 -1.40 0.04
CA VAL A 160 -19.91 -0.70 1.14
C VAL A 160 -18.50 -1.26 1.34
N ARG A 161 -18.31 -2.57 1.16
CA ARG A 161 -17.00 -3.21 1.21
C ARG A 161 -16.04 -2.67 0.15
N VAL A 162 -16.51 -2.35 -1.06
CA VAL A 162 -15.67 -1.73 -2.10
C VAL A 162 -15.34 -0.27 -1.76
N VAL A 163 -16.30 0.50 -1.24
CA VAL A 163 -16.06 1.90 -0.83
C VAL A 163 -15.07 1.97 0.33
N THR A 164 -15.27 1.17 1.37
CA THR A 164 -14.35 1.11 2.51
C THR A 164 -12.97 0.59 2.12
N PHE A 165 -12.87 -0.31 1.14
CA PHE A 165 -11.59 -0.74 0.56
C PHE A 165 -10.85 0.41 -0.15
N TYR A 166 -11.59 1.21 -0.93
CA TYR A 166 -11.07 2.43 -1.54
C TYR A 166 -10.54 3.40 -0.48
N LEU A 167 -11.37 3.69 0.54
CA LEU A 167 -11.01 4.63 1.61
C LEU A 167 -9.79 4.14 2.42
N LEU A 168 -9.74 2.85 2.78
CA LEU A 168 -8.59 2.27 3.49
C LEU A 168 -7.29 2.39 2.70
N ARG A 169 -7.32 2.10 1.39
CA ARG A 169 -6.15 2.26 0.51
C ARG A 169 -5.76 3.72 0.33
N LEU A 170 -6.74 4.60 0.08
CA LEU A 170 -6.50 6.03 -0.11
C LEU A 170 -5.83 6.61 1.13
N MET A 171 -6.44 6.37 2.30
CA MET A 171 -5.93 6.82 3.58
C MET A 171 -4.52 6.28 3.81
N LYS A 172 -4.28 4.97 3.60
CA LYS A 172 -2.95 4.34 3.70
C LYS A 172 -1.89 5.11 2.89
N TYR A 173 -2.15 5.38 1.62
CA TYR A 173 -1.18 6.05 0.75
C TYR A 173 -1.03 7.55 1.04
N VAL A 174 -2.13 8.24 1.36
CA VAL A 174 -2.08 9.66 1.76
C VAL A 174 -1.24 9.84 3.02
N TYR A 175 -1.49 9.02 4.05
CA TYR A 175 -0.72 9.06 5.29
C TYR A 175 0.76 8.74 5.08
N MET A 176 1.07 7.76 4.24
CA MET A 176 2.45 7.47 3.84
C MET A 176 3.15 8.67 3.17
N VAL A 177 2.48 9.36 2.26
CA VAL A 177 3.03 10.58 1.62
C VAL A 177 3.23 11.70 2.63
N ILE A 178 2.29 11.91 3.56
CA ILE A 178 2.39 12.91 4.62
C ILE A 178 3.56 12.59 5.54
N LEU A 179 3.64 11.37 6.06
CA LEU A 179 4.73 10.93 6.92
C LEU A 179 6.09 11.11 6.24
N PHE A 180 6.21 10.75 4.96
CA PHE A 180 7.44 10.93 4.21
C PHE A 180 7.84 12.40 4.09
N ASN A 181 6.88 13.30 3.86
CA ASN A 181 7.16 14.74 3.79
C ASN A 181 7.69 15.26 5.13
N VAL A 182 7.06 14.89 6.24
CA VAL A 182 7.50 15.31 7.57
C VAL A 182 8.86 14.73 7.93
N LEU A 183 9.12 13.46 7.61
CA LEU A 183 10.37 12.79 7.99
C LEU A 183 11.57 13.19 7.11
N VAL A 184 11.37 13.36 5.81
CA VAL A 184 12.47 13.74 4.90
C VAL A 184 12.69 15.24 4.93
N PHE A 185 11.63 16.04 4.83
CA PHE A 185 11.73 17.48 4.58
C PHE A 185 11.46 18.34 5.83
N ASN A 186 11.12 17.72 6.95
CA ASN A 186 10.75 18.41 8.19
C ASN A 186 9.67 19.49 8.00
N GLN A 187 8.86 19.38 6.94
CA GLN A 187 7.86 20.36 6.54
C GLN A 187 6.76 19.69 5.70
N LEU A 188 5.54 20.22 5.82
CA LEU A 188 4.41 19.83 4.97
C LEU A 188 4.37 20.71 3.71
N TYR A 189 4.71 20.11 2.56
CA TYR A 189 4.58 20.75 1.26
C TYR A 189 3.20 20.48 0.68
N ASP A 190 2.17 21.13 1.23
CA ASP A 190 0.75 20.83 0.95
C ASP A 190 0.39 20.82 -0.55
N HIS A 191 0.95 21.74 -1.32
CA HIS A 191 0.84 21.80 -2.77
C HIS A 191 1.39 20.55 -3.47
N ILE A 192 2.62 20.12 -3.17
CA ILE A 192 3.21 18.90 -3.74
C ILE A 192 2.46 17.66 -3.28
N ILE A 193 2.09 17.60 -2.00
CA ILE A 193 1.30 16.48 -1.45
C ILE A 193 -0.02 16.38 -2.21
N THR A 194 -0.71 17.50 -2.41
CA THR A 194 -1.98 17.54 -3.15
C THR A 194 -1.79 17.11 -4.59
N ILE A 195 -0.76 17.63 -5.28
CA ILE A 195 -0.45 17.22 -6.64
C ILE A 195 -0.20 15.71 -6.73
N VAL A 196 0.67 15.15 -5.88
CA VAL A 196 0.95 13.70 -5.83
C VAL A 196 -0.30 12.88 -5.54
N ILE A 197 -1.16 13.35 -4.64
CA ILE A 197 -2.41 12.67 -4.33
C ILE A 197 -3.31 12.59 -5.57
N LEU A 198 -3.43 13.71 -6.29
CA LEU A 198 -4.35 13.84 -7.43
C LEU A 198 -3.81 13.15 -8.68
N THR A 199 -2.51 13.27 -8.96
CA THR A 199 -1.90 12.74 -10.19
C THR A 199 -1.51 11.28 -10.06
N LEU A 200 -1.30 10.75 -8.85
CA LEU A 200 -0.88 9.36 -8.65
C LEU A 200 -1.75 8.58 -7.68
N VAL A 201 -1.85 9.01 -6.42
CA VAL A 201 -2.43 8.17 -5.34
C VAL A 201 -3.89 7.84 -5.64
N LEU A 202 -4.67 8.83 -6.04
CA LEU A 202 -6.09 8.66 -6.35
C LEU A 202 -6.28 7.77 -7.58
N PRO A 203 -5.68 8.04 -8.76
CA PRO A 203 -5.75 7.13 -9.91
C PRO A 203 -5.32 5.70 -9.58
N TYR A 204 -4.24 5.53 -8.81
CA TYR A 204 -3.76 4.21 -8.40
C TYR A 204 -4.76 3.49 -7.49
N THR A 205 -5.34 4.21 -6.54
CA THR A 205 -6.34 3.66 -5.61
C THR A 205 -7.62 3.28 -6.34
N ILE A 206 -8.06 4.10 -7.31
CA ILE A 206 -9.19 3.81 -8.20
C ILE A 206 -8.93 2.52 -8.99
N TYR A 207 -7.79 2.43 -9.68
CA TYR A 207 -7.41 1.23 -10.44
C TYR A 207 -7.46 -0.03 -9.57
N SER A 208 -6.90 0.05 -8.37
CA SER A 208 -6.87 -1.06 -7.43
C SER A 208 -8.25 -1.45 -6.92
N THR A 209 -9.13 -0.46 -6.70
CA THR A 209 -10.52 -0.64 -6.26
C THR A 209 -11.37 -1.28 -7.34
N VAL A 210 -11.22 -0.87 -8.61
CA VAL A 210 -11.91 -1.50 -9.75
C VAL A 210 -11.56 -2.98 -9.83
N ASN A 211 -10.28 -3.33 -9.70
CA ASN A 211 -9.84 -4.73 -9.71
C ASN A 211 -10.43 -5.53 -8.55
N TYR A 212 -10.53 -4.92 -7.36
CA TYR A 212 -11.18 -5.55 -6.21
C TYR A 212 -12.69 -5.73 -6.42
N GLY A 213 -13.39 -4.73 -6.96
CA GLY A 213 -14.83 -4.81 -7.26
C GLY A 213 -15.16 -5.93 -8.25
N LYS A 214 -14.31 -6.17 -9.25
CA LYS A 214 -14.43 -7.31 -10.17
C LYS A 214 -14.35 -8.67 -9.45
N LEU A 215 -13.50 -8.79 -8.42
CA LEU A 215 -13.33 -10.02 -7.65
C LEU A 215 -14.51 -10.31 -6.71
N VAL A 216 -15.17 -9.27 -6.19
CA VAL A 216 -16.32 -9.38 -5.28
C VAL A 216 -17.65 -9.61 -6.05
N SER A 217 -17.57 -10.00 -7.32
CA SER A 217 -18.70 -10.44 -8.17
C SER A 217 -19.91 -9.49 -8.18
N LEU A 218 -19.68 -8.18 -8.14
CA LEU A 218 -20.75 -7.19 -8.32
C LEU A 218 -21.11 -7.13 -9.81
N ARG A 219 -21.91 -8.08 -10.30
CA ARG A 219 -22.39 -8.07 -11.70
C ARG A 219 -23.23 -6.82 -11.98
N ASP A 220 -24.03 -6.37 -11.00
CA ASP A 220 -24.91 -5.19 -11.10
C ASP A 220 -24.40 -3.94 -10.33
N GLY A 221 -23.46 -4.09 -9.39
CA GLY A 221 -22.87 -2.98 -8.63
C GLY A 221 -21.73 -2.24 -9.34
N THR A 222 -21.34 -2.69 -10.54
CA THR A 222 -20.32 -2.05 -11.38
C THR A 222 -20.67 -0.60 -11.69
N VAL A 223 -21.94 -0.29 -11.95
CA VAL A 223 -22.40 1.06 -12.28
C VAL A 223 -22.27 2.00 -11.07
N GLN A 224 -22.65 1.56 -9.88
CA GLN A 224 -22.51 2.36 -8.65
C GLN A 224 -21.04 2.58 -8.27
N ILE A 225 -20.20 1.56 -8.43
CA ILE A 225 -18.75 1.70 -8.23
C ILE A 225 -18.17 2.67 -9.25
N MET A 226 -18.52 2.54 -10.53
CA MET A 226 -18.09 3.50 -11.55
C MET A 226 -18.57 4.92 -11.21
N LEU A 227 -19.79 5.10 -10.72
CA LEU A 227 -20.31 6.41 -10.33
C LEU A 227 -19.47 7.03 -9.19
N ILE A 228 -19.18 6.28 -8.12
CA ILE A 228 -18.35 6.76 -7.00
C ILE A 228 -16.93 7.11 -7.48
N LEU A 229 -16.39 6.30 -8.39
CA LEU A 229 -15.09 6.55 -8.99
C LEU A 229 -15.09 7.79 -9.88
N VAL A 230 -16.11 7.99 -10.71
CA VAL A 230 -16.29 9.17 -11.56
C VAL A 230 -16.43 10.43 -10.69
N ILE A 231 -17.24 10.39 -9.64
CA ILE A 231 -17.38 11.51 -8.69
C ILE A 231 -16.04 11.82 -8.03
N SER A 232 -15.30 10.78 -7.60
CA SER A 232 -13.96 10.95 -7.01
C SER A 232 -12.98 11.59 -8.01
N ILE A 233 -13.04 11.20 -9.29
CA ILE A 233 -12.24 11.82 -10.37
C ILE A 233 -12.65 13.28 -10.57
N ILE A 234 -13.94 13.59 -10.64
CA ILE A 234 -14.43 14.97 -10.82
C ILE A 234 -14.00 15.86 -9.66
N ILE A 235 -14.18 15.41 -8.42
CA ILE A 235 -13.74 16.13 -7.22
C ILE A 235 -12.22 16.34 -7.27
N SER A 236 -11.47 15.30 -7.65
CA SER A 236 -10.01 15.38 -7.76
C SER A 236 -9.56 16.42 -8.81
N LEU A 237 -10.23 16.49 -9.96
CA LEU A 237 -9.96 17.48 -11.00
C LEU A 237 -10.29 18.90 -10.52
N ILE A 238 -11.41 19.08 -9.82
CA ILE A 238 -11.78 20.39 -9.25
C ILE A 238 -10.74 20.87 -8.23
N ILE A 239 -10.29 19.98 -7.33
CA ILE A 239 -9.25 20.30 -6.35
C ILE A 239 -7.92 20.60 -7.07
N PHE A 240 -7.59 19.84 -8.11
CA PHE A 240 -6.38 20.05 -8.90
C PHE A 240 -6.33 21.46 -9.51
N PHE A 241 -7.38 21.87 -10.21
CA PHE A 241 -7.43 23.20 -10.82
C PHE A 241 -7.48 24.34 -9.80
N LYS A 242 -7.94 24.09 -8.56
CA LYS A 242 -7.96 25.10 -7.49
C LYS A 242 -6.64 25.24 -6.74
N VAL A 243 -5.95 24.12 -6.45
CA VAL A 243 -4.81 24.09 -5.52
C VAL A 243 -3.47 24.03 -6.25
N ALA A 244 -3.40 23.32 -7.39
CA ALA A 244 -2.14 23.12 -8.10
C ALA A 244 -1.55 24.43 -8.67
N PRO A 245 -2.31 25.35 -9.30
CA PRO A 245 -1.73 26.55 -9.90
C PRO A 245 -1.31 27.65 -8.91
N VAL A 246 -1.45 27.43 -7.60
CA VAL A 246 -1.15 28.46 -6.57
C VAL A 246 0.35 28.77 -6.49
N LYS A 247 1.22 27.79 -6.73
CA LYS A 247 2.69 27.96 -6.65
C LYS A 247 3.45 27.62 -7.93
N HIS A 248 2.85 26.82 -8.81
CA HIS A 248 3.50 26.37 -10.04
C HIS A 248 2.56 26.55 -11.22
N GLN A 249 3.09 26.84 -12.41
CA GLN A 249 2.25 26.88 -13.59
C GLN A 249 1.76 25.47 -13.94
N LEU A 250 0.55 25.38 -14.51
CA LEU A 250 -0.04 24.09 -14.90
C LEU A 250 0.88 23.30 -15.84
N ILE A 251 1.60 23.99 -16.72
CA ILE A 251 2.55 23.38 -17.66
C ILE A 251 3.70 22.69 -16.90
N ASP A 252 4.23 23.31 -15.85
CA ASP A 252 5.31 22.72 -15.05
C ASP A 252 4.83 21.50 -14.28
N ILE A 253 3.62 21.56 -13.75
CA ILE A 253 2.97 20.41 -13.10
C ILE A 253 2.76 19.26 -14.09
N MET A 254 2.32 19.55 -15.32
CA MET A 254 2.15 18.55 -16.36
C MET A 254 3.49 17.92 -16.74
N LYS A 255 4.53 18.74 -16.98
CA LYS A 255 5.89 18.26 -17.26
C LYS A 255 6.40 17.37 -16.14
N ALA A 256 6.33 17.85 -14.89
CA ALA A 256 6.79 17.10 -13.72
C ALA A 256 6.02 15.78 -13.56
N SER A 257 4.71 15.80 -13.79
CA SER A 257 3.87 14.60 -13.73
C SER A 257 4.28 13.60 -14.80
N ILE A 258 4.36 14.00 -16.07
CA ILE A 258 4.72 13.14 -17.20
C ILE A 258 6.12 12.54 -16.98
N THR A 259 7.10 13.36 -16.62
CA THR A 259 8.46 12.90 -16.34
C THR A 259 8.49 11.90 -15.19
N SER A 260 7.78 12.17 -14.09
CA SER A 260 7.69 11.24 -12.95
C SER A 260 7.01 9.91 -13.36
N TYR A 261 6.01 9.95 -14.24
CA TYR A 261 5.39 8.75 -14.81
C TYR A 261 6.37 7.94 -15.67
N LEU A 262 7.13 8.60 -16.54
CA LEU A 262 8.10 7.94 -17.41
C LEU A 262 9.28 7.34 -16.64
N LEU A 263 9.75 8.00 -15.58
CA LEU A 263 10.92 7.56 -14.83
C LEU A 263 10.63 6.51 -13.76
N ILE A 264 9.42 6.49 -13.19
CA ILE A 264 9.07 5.57 -12.08
C ILE A 264 7.93 4.63 -12.43
N VAL A 265 6.79 5.17 -12.90
CA VAL A 265 5.58 4.38 -13.12
C VAL A 265 5.80 3.35 -14.23
N PHE A 266 6.32 3.79 -15.36
CA PHE A 266 6.50 2.92 -16.51
C PHE A 266 7.53 1.80 -16.26
N PRO A 267 8.73 2.06 -15.70
CA PRO A 267 9.71 1.01 -15.40
C PRO A 267 9.21 0.00 -14.36
N ILE A 268 8.60 0.47 -13.27
CA ILE A 268 8.09 -0.43 -12.22
C ILE A 268 6.91 -1.26 -12.74
N PHE A 269 6.04 -0.66 -13.56
CA PHE A 269 4.98 -1.41 -14.24
C PHE A 269 5.57 -2.47 -15.17
N GLY A 270 6.59 -2.13 -15.95
CA GLY A 270 7.34 -3.06 -16.79
C GLY A 270 7.89 -4.25 -16.01
N ILE A 271 8.58 -3.99 -14.89
CA ILE A 271 9.08 -5.03 -13.97
C ILE A 271 7.94 -5.95 -13.53
N ARG A 272 6.81 -5.39 -13.07
CA ARG A 272 5.65 -6.16 -12.63
C ARG A 272 5.09 -7.05 -13.75
N GLN A 273 4.96 -6.54 -14.97
CA GLN A 273 4.44 -7.33 -16.09
C GLN A 273 5.41 -8.42 -16.54
N VAL A 274 6.70 -8.13 -16.61
CA VAL A 274 7.73 -9.12 -16.96
C VAL A 274 7.76 -10.25 -15.94
N LEU A 275 7.78 -9.91 -14.65
CA LEU A 275 7.74 -10.92 -13.58
C LEU A 275 6.43 -11.71 -13.59
N ARG A 276 5.28 -11.08 -13.89
CA ARG A 276 4.01 -11.79 -14.06
C ARG A 276 4.02 -12.74 -15.26
N LYS A 277 4.69 -12.37 -16.36
CA LYS A 277 4.86 -13.22 -17.54
C LYS A 277 5.76 -14.43 -17.24
N ILE A 278 6.88 -14.23 -16.52
CA ILE A 278 7.84 -15.29 -16.19
C ILE A 278 7.26 -16.28 -15.16
N PHE A 279 6.65 -15.76 -14.09
CA PHE A 279 6.15 -16.59 -12.98
C PHE A 279 4.67 -16.98 -13.10
N GLY A 280 4.02 -16.60 -14.20
CA GLY A 280 2.63 -16.96 -14.51
C GLY A 280 1.56 -16.04 -13.93
N VAL A 281 0.44 -15.99 -14.65
CA VAL A 281 -0.78 -15.23 -14.30
C VAL A 281 -1.77 -16.07 -13.48
N ALA A 282 -1.76 -17.39 -13.65
CA ALA A 282 -2.77 -18.31 -13.16
C ALA A 282 -2.21 -19.27 -12.10
N ASN A 283 -2.71 -19.14 -10.87
CA ASN A 283 -2.43 -20.01 -9.71
C ASN A 283 -0.96 -20.25 -9.39
N PRO A 284 -0.19 -19.21 -9.00
CA PRO A 284 1.08 -19.47 -8.35
C PRO A 284 0.78 -20.22 -7.06
N THR A 285 1.44 -21.35 -6.85
CA THR A 285 1.67 -21.81 -5.47
C THR A 285 2.19 -20.61 -4.68
N TYR A 286 1.79 -20.49 -3.41
CA TYR A 286 2.12 -19.33 -2.56
C TYR A 286 3.60 -18.92 -2.65
N TYR A 287 4.49 -19.90 -2.85
CA TYR A 287 5.92 -19.73 -3.10
C TYR A 287 6.27 -18.90 -4.34
N TYR A 288 5.69 -19.19 -5.51
CA TYR A 288 5.94 -18.41 -6.72
C TYR A 288 5.41 -16.98 -6.59
N HIS A 289 4.32 -16.79 -5.84
CA HIS A 289 3.81 -15.46 -5.53
C HIS A 289 4.79 -14.67 -4.66
N LEU A 290 5.30 -15.27 -3.58
CA LEU A 290 6.31 -14.63 -2.73
C LEU A 290 7.59 -14.34 -3.50
N LEU A 291 8.09 -15.30 -4.28
CA LEU A 291 9.29 -15.11 -5.10
C LEU A 291 9.13 -13.93 -6.07
N ARG A 292 7.96 -13.84 -6.73
CA ARG A 292 7.61 -12.73 -7.62
C ARG A 292 7.61 -11.40 -6.88
N LEU A 293 7.11 -11.34 -5.65
CA LEU A 293 7.12 -10.12 -4.83
C LEU A 293 8.53 -9.74 -4.38
N ILE A 294 9.34 -10.70 -3.92
CA ILE A 294 10.73 -10.47 -3.49
C ILE A 294 11.57 -9.94 -4.65
N LEU A 295 11.51 -10.59 -5.82
CA LEU A 295 12.18 -10.12 -7.03
C LEU A 295 11.64 -8.75 -7.49
N GLY A 296 10.33 -8.54 -7.36
CA GLY A 296 9.69 -7.26 -7.64
C GLY A 296 10.26 -6.13 -6.79
N ILE A 297 10.46 -6.36 -5.48
CA ILE A 297 11.10 -5.40 -4.58
C ILE A 297 12.53 -5.15 -5.01
N ALA A 298 13.34 -6.20 -5.19
CA ALA A 298 14.76 -6.07 -5.54
C ALA A 298 14.96 -5.24 -6.82
N LEU A 299 14.21 -5.55 -7.88
CA LEU A 299 14.28 -4.83 -9.14
C LEU A 299 13.75 -3.39 -9.00
N THR A 300 12.65 -3.18 -8.27
CA THR A 300 12.11 -1.84 -8.02
C THR A 300 13.12 -0.95 -7.28
N LEU A 301 13.74 -1.47 -6.22
CA LEU A 301 14.76 -0.73 -5.47
C LEU A 301 15.99 -0.45 -6.32
N LEU A 302 16.46 -1.43 -7.11
CA LEU A 302 17.57 -1.22 -8.03
C LEU A 302 17.26 -0.09 -9.02
N THR A 303 16.06 -0.06 -9.60
CA THR A 303 15.62 1.01 -10.50
C THR A 303 15.60 2.36 -9.80
N ILE A 304 15.05 2.45 -8.59
CA ILE A 304 14.97 3.70 -7.81
C ILE A 304 16.37 4.21 -7.47
N ILE A 305 17.25 3.34 -6.97
CA ILE A 305 18.63 3.71 -6.60
C ILE A 305 19.39 4.20 -7.82
N SER A 306 19.31 3.45 -8.94
CA SER A 306 19.99 3.82 -10.19
C SER A 306 19.48 5.17 -10.71
N LEU A 307 18.16 5.37 -10.68
CA LEU A 307 17.54 6.60 -11.13
C LEU A 307 17.98 7.79 -10.27
N PHE A 308 17.92 7.66 -8.95
CA PHE A 308 18.30 8.77 -8.07
C PHE A 308 19.79 9.09 -8.16
N TYR A 309 20.64 8.08 -8.29
CA TYR A 309 22.06 8.30 -8.55
C TYR A 309 22.28 9.10 -9.85
N MET A 310 21.60 8.73 -10.93
CA MET A 310 21.65 9.48 -12.20
C MET A 310 21.14 10.92 -12.05
N LEU A 311 20.04 11.12 -11.32
CA LEU A 311 19.52 12.47 -11.07
C LEU A 311 20.50 13.32 -10.25
N THR A 312 21.14 12.74 -9.23
CA THR A 312 22.18 13.44 -8.45
C THR A 312 23.37 13.84 -9.32
N LEU A 313 23.81 12.98 -10.25
CA LEU A 313 24.89 13.30 -11.18
C LEU A 313 24.56 14.42 -12.18
N ILE A 314 23.28 14.54 -12.58
CA ILE A 314 22.84 15.58 -13.54
C ILE A 314 22.64 16.93 -12.83
N MET A 315 22.31 16.91 -11.53
CA MET A 315 22.05 18.12 -10.73
C MET A 315 23.30 18.73 -10.09
N LEU A 316 24.45 18.03 -10.13
CA LEU A 316 25.77 18.50 -9.73
C LEU A 316 26.50 19.14 -10.93
#